data_AF-A0A945M189-F1
#
_entry.id   AF-A0A945M189-F1
#
_cell.length_a   1.000
_cell.length_b   1.000
_cell.length_c   1.000
_cell.angle_alpha   90.00
_cell.angle_beta   90.00
_cell.angle_gamma   90.00
#
_symmetry.space_group_name_H-M   'P 1'
#
loop_
_entity.id
_entity.type
_entity.pdbx_description
1 polymer ?
#
loop_
_entity_poly.entity_id
_entity_poly.type
_entity_poly.pdbx_seq_one_letter_code
_entity_poly.pdbx_strand_id
1 'polypeptide(L)'
;MKKILGLIVIILLFAYIPIYSIWPIDYSSKTANILILLVNAQVIIIESLSSLISLLMPILLGLVDTIAGLLFQVIGAILSLPYGDINPAYVLIGLFITAYFFEKFRVINNEISKLNKKLLKHITSNQNDSKKPLSDHMDEIYKLNNKANSIMSLLLEINNATNIFKSIGLRSKKMRRESAPESSTNHNEEVVSFSDLDKSNDISQAVRDEKRAKDEEQLMRLRKDAKSLAEEDKDSDEVNTVDEIMDDDNISQIDLARALIASNDVDNARDLLKRIVETGSEDDKHEARLLFMQIK
;
A
#
# COMPACT_ATOMS: atom_id res chain seq x y z
N MET A 1 -0.19 -20.04 17.81
CA MET A 1 0.72 -21.22 17.70
C MET A 1 1.15 -21.78 19.05
N LYS A 2 1.86 -21.04 19.93
CA LYS A 2 2.37 -21.56 21.22
C LYS A 2 1.29 -22.20 22.14
N LYS A 3 0.08 -21.62 22.19
CA LYS A 3 -1.05 -22.14 22.99
C LYS A 3 -1.60 -23.48 22.46
N ILE A 4 -1.62 -23.66 21.15
CA ILE A 4 -2.09 -24.89 20.49
C ILE A 4 -1.06 -26.00 20.69
N LEU A 5 0.23 -25.67 20.57
CA LEU A 5 1.32 -26.61 20.84
C LEU A 5 1.30 -27.07 22.30
N GLY A 6 1.06 -26.16 23.26
CA GLY A 6 0.90 -26.52 24.67
C GLY A 6 -0.27 -27.46 24.92
N LEU A 7 -1.40 -27.24 24.23
CA LEU A 7 -2.58 -28.10 24.34
C LEU A 7 -2.32 -29.50 23.76
N ILE A 8 -1.62 -29.59 22.62
CA ILE A 8 -1.21 -30.87 22.03
C ILE A 8 -0.28 -31.64 22.98
N VAL A 9 0.69 -30.95 23.60
CA VAL A 9 1.60 -31.57 24.58
C VAL A 9 0.84 -32.10 25.80
N ILE A 10 -0.15 -31.34 26.30
CA ILE A 10 -0.99 -31.77 27.43
C ILE A 10 -1.80 -33.01 27.07
N ILE A 11 -2.39 -33.07 25.86
CA ILE A 11 -3.14 -34.25 25.39
C ILE A 11 -2.21 -35.46 25.26
N LEU A 12 -1.00 -35.28 24.72
CA LEU A 12 -0.01 -36.35 24.59
C LEU A 12 0.43 -36.89 25.95
N LEU A 13 0.63 -35.99 26.92
CA LEU A 13 1.01 -36.35 28.29
C LEU A 13 -0.14 -37.08 29.01
N PHE A 14 -1.38 -36.63 28.82
CA PHE A 14 -2.58 -37.28 29.33
C PHE A 14 -2.84 -38.65 28.69
N ALA A 15 -2.54 -38.82 27.40
CA ALA A 15 -2.64 -40.11 26.73
C ALA A 15 -1.58 -41.10 27.22
N TYR A 16 -0.34 -40.65 27.44
CA TYR A 16 0.78 -41.52 27.78
C TYR A 16 0.92 -41.86 29.27
N ILE A 17 0.35 -41.04 30.16
CA ILE A 17 0.37 -41.29 31.61
C ILE A 17 -0.90 -42.06 32.01
N PRO A 18 -0.81 -43.35 32.39
CA PRO A 18 -1.98 -44.13 32.76
C PRO A 18 -2.61 -43.63 34.07
N ILE A 19 -3.86 -43.17 34.02
CA ILE A 19 -4.60 -42.64 35.18
C ILE A 19 -4.71 -43.70 36.31
N TYR A 20 -4.82 -44.98 35.94
CA TYR A 20 -4.89 -46.10 36.90
C TYR A 20 -3.60 -46.30 37.71
N SER A 21 -2.46 -45.79 37.24
CA SER A 21 -1.19 -45.86 37.98
C SER A 21 -1.07 -44.78 39.06
N ILE A 22 -1.87 -43.71 38.98
CA ILE A 22 -1.79 -42.54 39.87
C ILE A 22 -2.94 -42.54 40.87
N TRP A 23 -4.12 -43.03 40.48
CA TRP A 23 -5.28 -43.13 41.35
C TRP A 23 -5.95 -44.49 41.16
N PRO A 24 -5.72 -45.47 42.06
CA PRO A 24 -6.44 -46.74 42.00
C PRO A 24 -7.94 -46.48 42.17
N ILE A 25 -8.75 -47.06 41.29
CA ILE A 25 -10.19 -46.80 41.24
C ILE A 25 -10.84 -47.39 42.49
N ASP A 26 -11.22 -46.54 43.43
CA ASP A 26 -12.10 -46.93 44.54
C ASP A 26 -13.56 -46.82 44.08
N TYR A 27 -14.11 -47.96 43.66
CA TYR A 27 -15.46 -48.10 43.09
C TYR A 27 -16.60 -47.73 44.07
N SER A 28 -16.29 -47.51 45.36
CA SER A 28 -17.27 -47.08 46.36
C SER A 28 -17.44 -45.56 46.46
N SER A 29 -16.56 -44.78 45.82
CA SER A 29 -16.53 -43.32 45.95
C SER A 29 -17.45 -42.61 44.95
N LYS A 30 -18.02 -41.45 45.34
CA LYS A 30 -18.82 -40.58 44.45
C LYS A 30 -18.01 -40.08 43.23
N THR A 31 -16.68 -40.16 43.29
CA THR A 31 -15.71 -39.80 42.25
C THR A 31 -15.36 -40.96 41.31
N ALA A 32 -15.78 -42.20 41.59
CA ALA A 32 -15.50 -43.38 40.77
C ALA A 32 -16.01 -43.22 39.33
N ASN A 33 -17.22 -42.68 39.16
CA ASN A 33 -17.82 -42.45 37.83
C ASN A 33 -17.01 -41.45 36.99
N ILE A 34 -16.42 -40.42 37.62
CA ILE A 34 -15.58 -39.44 36.95
C ILE A 34 -14.26 -40.09 36.52
N LEU A 35 -13.66 -40.90 37.39
CA LEU A 35 -12.42 -41.61 37.11
C LEU A 35 -12.59 -42.64 35.97
N ILE A 36 -13.70 -43.39 35.96
CA ILE A 36 -14.05 -44.33 34.88
C ILE A 36 -14.25 -43.60 33.55
N LEU A 37 -14.95 -42.47 33.55
CA LEU A 37 -15.13 -41.65 32.34
C LEU A 37 -13.79 -41.12 31.82
N LEU A 38 -12.89 -40.71 32.71
CA LEU A 38 -11.57 -40.19 32.37
C LEU A 38 -10.66 -41.27 31.77
N VAL A 39 -10.72 -42.50 32.31
CA VAL A 39 -10.02 -43.67 31.76
C VAL A 39 -10.58 -44.03 30.38
N ASN A 40 -11.89 -44.06 30.20
CA ASN A 40 -12.50 -44.34 28.89
C ASN A 40 -12.13 -43.25 27.86
N ALA A 41 -12.11 -41.98 28.25
CA ALA A 41 -11.64 -40.89 27.40
C ALA A 41 -10.16 -41.07 27.01
N GLN A 42 -9.31 -41.48 27.95
CA GLN A 42 -7.91 -41.79 27.68
C GLN A 42 -7.76 -42.92 26.65
N VAL A 43 -8.54 -44.00 26.76
CA VAL A 43 -8.53 -45.11 25.79
C VAL A 43 -8.91 -44.65 24.38
N ILE A 44 -9.98 -43.85 24.25
CA ILE A 44 -10.42 -43.29 22.96
C ILE A 44 -9.34 -42.38 22.35
N ILE A 45 -8.66 -41.56 23.18
CA ILE A 45 -7.56 -40.70 22.72
C ILE A 45 -6.38 -41.55 22.24
N ILE A 46 -6.00 -42.61 22.97
CA ILE A 46 -4.90 -43.50 22.57
C ILE A 46 -5.22 -44.22 21.26
N GLU A 47 -6.45 -44.73 21.11
CA GLU A 47 -6.88 -45.45 19.92
C GLU A 47 -6.90 -44.54 18.68
N SER A 48 -7.43 -43.32 18.82
CA SER A 48 -7.39 -42.32 17.74
C SER A 48 -5.97 -41.88 17.39
N LEU A 49 -5.09 -41.72 18.38
CA LEU A 49 -3.68 -41.37 18.14
C LEU A 49 -2.92 -42.52 17.45
N SER A 50 -3.19 -43.77 17.85
CA SER A 50 -2.62 -44.96 17.24
C SER A 50 -3.06 -45.12 15.78
N SER A 51 -4.35 -44.88 15.50
CA SER A 51 -4.88 -44.85 14.13
C SER A 51 -4.21 -43.77 13.28
N LEU A 52 -4.05 -42.55 13.83
CA LEU A 52 -3.35 -41.46 13.15
C LEU A 52 -1.88 -41.80 12.86
N ILE A 53 -1.17 -42.38 13.83
CA ILE A 53 0.22 -42.83 13.65
C ILE A 53 0.30 -43.91 12.58
N SER A 54 -0.64 -44.87 12.58
CA SER A 54 -0.67 -45.96 11.60
C SER A 54 -0.93 -45.44 10.18
N LEU A 55 -1.67 -44.35 10.02
CA LEU A 55 -1.86 -43.66 8.74
C LEU A 55 -0.62 -42.85 8.33
N LEU A 56 0.03 -42.16 9.27
CA LEU A 56 1.11 -41.22 8.98
C LEU A 56 2.47 -41.90 8.78
N MET A 57 2.75 -42.97 9.52
CA MET A 57 4.01 -43.72 9.44
C MET A 57 4.37 -44.19 8.02
N PRO A 58 3.49 -44.86 7.26
CA PRO A 58 3.83 -45.31 5.91
C PRO A 58 4.13 -44.15 4.96
N ILE A 59 3.48 -43.00 5.14
CA ILE A 59 3.73 -41.79 4.34
C ILE A 59 5.14 -41.26 4.65
N LEU A 60 5.50 -41.17 5.93
CA LEU A 60 6.81 -40.68 6.36
C LEU A 60 7.93 -41.61 5.89
N LEU A 61 7.76 -42.92 6.07
CA LEU A 61 8.70 -43.95 5.59
C LEU A 61 8.86 -43.89 4.07
N GLY A 62 7.76 -43.81 3.31
CA GLY A 62 7.80 -43.68 1.86
C GLY A 62 8.51 -42.40 1.40
N LEU A 63 8.35 -41.29 2.11
CA LEU A 63 9.08 -40.05 1.80
C LEU A 63 10.58 -40.19 2.05
N VAL A 64 10.97 -40.85 3.14
CA VAL A 64 12.38 -41.12 3.44
C VAL A 64 12.99 -42.05 2.39
N ASP A 65 12.29 -43.12 2.02
CA ASP A 65 12.77 -44.09 1.02
C ASP A 65 12.91 -43.47 -0.37
N THR A 66 11.97 -42.61 -0.76
CA THR A 66 12.06 -41.89 -2.05
C THR A 66 13.23 -40.91 -2.08
N ILE A 67 13.42 -40.12 -1.02
CA ILE A 67 14.57 -39.20 -0.90
C ILE A 67 15.88 -39.97 -0.89
N ALA A 68 15.96 -41.07 -0.12
CA ALA A 68 17.14 -41.93 -0.08
C ALA A 68 17.42 -42.54 -1.45
N GLY A 69 16.40 -43.05 -2.14
CA GLY A 69 16.51 -43.59 -3.50
C GLY A 69 17.04 -42.57 -4.50
N LEU A 70 16.53 -41.34 -4.47
CA LEU A 70 17.03 -40.24 -5.31
C LEU A 70 18.49 -39.90 -4.99
N LEU A 71 18.86 -39.82 -3.71
CA LEU A 71 20.25 -39.59 -3.31
C LEU A 71 21.18 -40.69 -3.82
N PHE A 72 20.80 -41.96 -3.68
CA PHE A 72 21.60 -43.08 -4.19
C PHE A 72 21.71 -43.07 -5.72
N GLN A 73 20.65 -42.69 -6.44
CA GLN A 73 20.71 -42.53 -7.89
C GLN A 73 21.64 -41.41 -8.31
N VAL A 74 21.58 -40.24 -7.65
CA VAL A 74 22.47 -39.11 -7.93
C VAL A 74 23.92 -39.47 -7.63
N ILE A 75 24.18 -40.11 -6.48
CA ILE A 75 25.53 -40.57 -6.10
C ILE A 75 26.04 -41.62 -7.10
N GLY A 76 25.20 -42.57 -7.51
CA GLY A 76 25.53 -43.58 -8.51
C GLY A 76 25.80 -42.95 -9.89
N ALA A 77 25.03 -41.95 -10.29
CA ALA A 77 25.25 -41.21 -11.53
C ALA A 77 26.59 -40.47 -11.48
N ILE A 78 26.93 -39.83 -10.36
CA ILE A 78 28.23 -39.17 -10.16
C ILE A 78 29.35 -40.19 -10.27
N LEU A 79 29.30 -41.30 -9.53
CA LEU A 79 30.34 -42.33 -9.52
C LEU A 79 30.53 -43.05 -10.86
N SER A 80 29.47 -43.14 -11.67
CA SER A 80 29.51 -43.80 -12.99
C SER A 80 30.00 -42.88 -14.11
N LEU A 81 30.30 -41.60 -13.82
CA LEU A 81 30.98 -40.75 -14.81
C LEU A 81 32.36 -41.33 -15.16
N PRO A 82 32.73 -41.42 -16.44
CA PRO A 82 34.05 -41.88 -16.86
C PRO A 82 35.09 -40.78 -16.59
N TYR A 83 35.50 -40.64 -15.31
CA TYR A 83 36.43 -39.60 -14.87
C TYR A 83 37.79 -39.61 -15.60
N GLY A 84 38.18 -40.74 -16.20
CA GLY A 84 39.40 -40.87 -17.00
C GLY A 84 39.32 -40.23 -18.40
N ASP A 85 38.12 -40.12 -18.97
CA ASP A 85 37.90 -39.59 -20.32
C ASP A 85 37.46 -38.11 -20.30
N ILE A 86 37.11 -37.59 -19.12
CA ILE A 86 36.69 -36.20 -18.95
C ILE A 86 37.93 -35.30 -18.94
N ASN A 87 38.02 -34.40 -19.92
CA ASN A 87 39.08 -33.40 -19.93
C ASN A 87 38.99 -32.52 -18.67
N PRO A 88 40.04 -32.44 -17.84
CA PRO A 88 40.03 -31.66 -16.59
C PRO A 88 39.73 -30.17 -16.81
N ALA A 89 39.97 -29.64 -18.01
CA ALA A 89 39.58 -28.27 -18.37
C ALA A 89 38.05 -28.05 -18.29
N TYR A 90 37.23 -29.03 -18.71
CA TYR A 90 35.78 -28.91 -18.61
C TYR A 90 35.29 -28.93 -17.16
N VAL A 91 35.95 -29.73 -16.31
CA VAL A 91 35.65 -29.76 -14.87
C VAL A 91 35.97 -28.40 -14.23
N LEU A 92 37.12 -27.81 -14.57
CA LEU A 92 37.51 -26.48 -14.11
C LEU A 92 36.54 -25.39 -14.58
N ILE A 93 36.09 -25.45 -15.83
CA ILE A 93 35.10 -24.51 -16.38
C ILE A 93 33.75 -24.68 -15.66
N GLY A 94 33.30 -25.92 -15.43
CA GLY A 94 32.07 -26.19 -14.67
C GLY A 94 32.18 -25.70 -13.22
N LEU A 95 33.32 -25.91 -12.57
CA LEU A 95 33.59 -25.41 -11.23
C LEU A 95 33.65 -23.88 -11.20
N PHE A 96 34.23 -23.25 -12.22
CA PHE A 96 34.26 -21.80 -12.36
C PHE A 96 32.85 -21.22 -12.53
N ILE A 97 32.01 -21.82 -13.38
CA ILE A 97 30.63 -21.39 -13.60
C ILE A 97 29.82 -21.56 -12.31
N THR A 98 29.90 -22.73 -11.66
CA THR A 98 29.18 -22.98 -10.39
C THR A 98 29.66 -22.05 -9.28
N ALA A 99 30.97 -21.79 -9.17
CA ALA A 99 31.52 -20.82 -8.23
C ALA A 99 31.07 -19.38 -8.52
N TYR A 100 31.01 -18.99 -9.80
CA TYR A 100 30.51 -17.68 -10.22
C TYR A 100 29.05 -17.47 -9.80
N PHE A 101 28.19 -18.46 -10.07
CA PHE A 101 26.79 -18.42 -9.65
C PHE A 101 26.66 -18.46 -8.13
N PHE A 102 27.43 -19.30 -7.45
CA PHE A 102 27.43 -19.37 -5.98
C PHE A 102 27.79 -18.02 -5.36
N GLU A 103 28.78 -17.32 -5.90
CA GLU A 103 29.17 -15.98 -5.46
C GLU A 103 28.05 -14.96 -5.72
N LYS A 104 27.37 -15.01 -6.88
CA LYS A 104 26.20 -14.19 -7.16
C LYS A 104 25.06 -14.46 -6.18
N PHE A 105 24.73 -15.71 -5.90
CA PHE A 105 23.72 -16.08 -4.90
C PHE A 105 24.12 -15.62 -3.49
N ARG A 106 25.42 -15.69 -3.14
CA ARG A 106 25.93 -15.17 -1.86
C ARG A 106 25.70 -13.67 -1.72
N VAL A 107 25.99 -12.90 -2.76
CA VAL A 107 25.76 -11.44 -2.78
C VAL A 107 24.27 -11.13 -2.63
N ILE A 108 23.41 -11.78 -3.42
CA ILE A 108 21.96 -11.60 -3.36
C ILE A 108 21.44 -11.94 -1.96
N ASN A 109 21.86 -13.07 -1.38
CA ASN A 109 21.42 -13.47 -0.04
C ASN A 109 21.87 -12.48 1.04
N ASN A 110 23.07 -11.90 0.89
CA ASN A 110 23.54 -10.83 1.78
C ASN A 110 22.74 -9.54 1.63
N GLU A 111 22.35 -9.17 0.41
CA GLU A 111 21.47 -8.02 0.14
C GLU A 111 20.08 -8.25 0.73
N ILE A 112 19.49 -9.43 0.54
CA ILE A 112 18.23 -9.83 1.18
C ILE A 112 18.34 -9.77 2.70
N SER A 113 19.45 -10.25 3.27
CA SER A 113 19.70 -10.17 4.72
C SER A 113 19.77 -8.72 5.22
N LYS A 114 20.45 -7.84 4.47
CA LYS A 114 20.52 -6.39 4.78
C LYS A 114 19.14 -5.75 4.65
N LEU A 115 18.36 -6.09 3.62
CA LEU A 115 17.02 -5.59 3.41
C LEU A 115 16.08 -6.03 4.54
N ASN A 116 16.10 -7.31 4.91
CA ASN A 116 15.32 -7.84 6.04
C ASN A 116 15.70 -7.16 7.36
N LYS A 117 16.99 -6.86 7.59
CA LYS A 117 17.42 -6.07 8.76
C LYS A 117 16.91 -4.62 8.69
N LYS A 118 16.94 -3.99 7.52
CA LYS A 118 16.42 -2.62 7.32
C LYS A 118 14.91 -2.58 7.52
N LEU A 119 14.18 -3.56 7.00
CA LEU A 119 12.73 -3.73 7.19
C LEU A 119 12.39 -3.95 8.66
N LEU A 120 13.11 -4.85 9.35
CA LEU A 120 12.92 -5.05 10.80
C LEU A 120 13.22 -3.78 11.60
N LYS A 121 14.25 -3.02 11.21
CA LYS A 121 14.56 -1.72 11.83
C LYS A 121 13.47 -0.69 11.58
N HIS A 122 12.90 -0.62 10.38
CA HIS A 122 11.75 0.26 10.09
C HIS A 122 10.50 -0.14 10.88
N ILE A 123 10.19 -1.43 10.97
CA ILE A 123 9.07 -1.92 11.78
C ILE A 123 9.29 -1.55 13.25
N THR A 124 10.50 -1.72 13.77
CA THR A 124 10.84 -1.38 15.17
C THR A 124 10.88 0.15 15.39
N SER A 125 11.34 0.93 14.41
CA SER A 125 11.34 2.40 14.46
C SER A 125 9.92 2.95 14.43
N ASN A 126 9.06 2.43 13.53
CA ASN A 126 7.64 2.81 13.47
C ASN A 126 6.89 2.44 14.77
N GLN A 127 7.30 1.37 15.47
CA GLN A 127 6.76 1.05 16.80
C GLN A 127 7.30 1.93 17.93
N ASN A 128 8.46 2.57 17.74
CA ASN A 128 9.00 3.54 18.69
C ASN A 128 8.45 4.95 18.43
N ASP A 129 8.15 5.31 17.17
CA ASP A 129 7.45 6.54 16.81
C ASP A 129 5.97 6.50 17.20
N SER A 130 5.33 5.32 17.21
CA SER A 130 4.00 5.14 17.81
C SER A 130 3.99 5.14 19.35
N LYS A 131 5.16 5.31 19.98
CA LYS A 131 5.34 5.49 21.42
C LYS A 131 6.02 6.82 21.75
N LYS A 132 5.87 7.83 20.89
CA LYS A 132 6.10 9.22 21.31
C LYS A 132 4.98 9.58 22.32
N PRO A 133 5.29 10.09 23.52
CA PRO A 133 4.26 10.39 24.51
C PRO A 133 3.25 11.38 23.93
N LEU A 134 1.96 11.09 24.12
CA LEU A 134 0.78 11.84 23.67
C LEU A 134 0.82 13.37 23.96
N SER A 135 1.76 13.81 24.79
CA SER A 135 2.05 15.21 25.14
C SER A 135 2.46 16.07 23.94
N ASP A 136 3.33 15.59 23.06
CA ASP A 136 3.93 16.44 22.01
C ASP A 136 2.94 16.81 20.90
N HIS A 137 1.99 15.93 20.57
CA HIS A 137 0.96 16.21 19.56
C HIS A 137 -0.12 17.18 20.06
N MET A 138 -0.35 17.24 21.39
CA MET A 138 -1.31 18.19 21.95
C MET A 138 -0.82 19.64 21.85
N ASP A 139 0.48 19.86 22.03
CA ASP A 139 1.10 21.18 21.89
C ASP A 139 1.06 21.67 20.44
N GLU A 140 1.27 20.77 19.48
CA GLU A 140 1.22 21.08 18.06
C GLU A 140 -0.22 21.40 17.60
N ILE A 141 -1.21 20.65 18.08
CA ILE A 141 -2.64 20.91 17.84
C ILE A 141 -3.06 22.24 18.49
N TYR A 142 -2.62 22.53 19.72
CA TYR A 142 -2.93 23.79 20.39
C TYR A 142 -2.34 25.00 19.65
N LYS A 143 -1.09 24.86 19.17
CA LYS A 143 -0.41 25.88 18.37
C LYS A 143 -1.10 26.11 17.03
N LEU A 144 -1.58 25.05 16.39
CA LEU A 144 -2.31 25.15 15.13
C LEU A 144 -3.67 25.82 15.32
N ASN A 145 -4.40 25.47 16.38
CA ASN A 145 -5.68 26.06 16.71
C ASN A 145 -5.55 27.56 17.06
N ASN A 146 -4.50 27.94 17.79
CA ASN A 146 -4.21 29.35 18.05
C ASN A 146 -3.90 30.14 16.76
N LYS A 147 -3.16 29.55 15.82
CA LYS A 147 -2.94 30.18 14.50
C LYS A 147 -4.24 30.34 13.72
N ALA A 148 -5.11 29.32 13.71
CA ALA A 148 -6.41 29.40 13.06
C ALA A 148 -7.28 30.51 13.67
N ASN A 149 -7.28 30.64 15.00
CA ASN A 149 -7.99 31.71 15.70
C ASN A 149 -7.41 33.10 15.36
N SER A 150 -6.09 33.25 15.26
CA SER A 150 -5.47 34.51 14.82
C SER A 150 -5.82 34.88 13.38
N ILE A 151 -5.90 33.88 12.49
CA ILE A 151 -6.35 34.11 11.10
C ILE A 151 -7.81 34.56 11.09
N MET A 152 -8.67 33.90 11.87
CA MET A 152 -10.08 34.26 11.99
C MET A 152 -10.27 35.68 12.54
N SER A 153 -9.50 36.07 13.55
CA SER A 153 -9.56 37.44 14.10
C SER A 153 -9.10 38.48 13.09
N LEU A 154 -8.05 38.20 12.31
CA LEU A 154 -7.60 39.10 11.24
C LEU A 154 -8.66 39.23 10.13
N LEU A 155 -9.30 38.13 9.73
CA LEU A 155 -10.37 38.16 8.73
C LEU A 155 -11.58 38.95 9.22
N LEU A 156 -11.94 38.83 10.51
CA LEU A 156 -13.00 39.62 11.12
C LEU A 156 -12.62 41.11 11.18
N GLU A 157 -11.38 41.44 11.53
CA GLU A 157 -10.89 42.81 11.57
C GLU A 157 -10.87 43.45 10.17
N ILE A 158 -10.42 42.70 9.15
CA ILE A 158 -10.47 43.12 7.75
C ILE A 158 -11.92 43.33 7.31
N ASN A 159 -12.85 42.44 7.66
CA ASN A 159 -14.26 42.58 7.33
C ASN A 159 -14.87 43.82 7.99
N ASN A 160 -14.57 44.06 9.26
CA ASN A 160 -15.02 45.25 9.98
C ASN A 160 -14.44 46.54 9.39
N ALA A 161 -13.15 46.57 9.08
CA ALA A 161 -12.51 47.69 8.38
C ALA A 161 -13.12 47.92 7.00
N THR A 162 -13.41 46.84 6.26
CA THR A 162 -14.04 46.91 4.93
C THR A 162 -15.46 47.47 5.01
N ASN A 163 -16.22 47.15 6.06
CA ASN A 163 -17.54 47.76 6.29
C ASN A 163 -17.45 49.27 6.61
N ILE A 164 -16.37 49.73 7.24
CA ILE A 164 -16.09 51.17 7.41
C ILE A 164 -15.83 51.83 6.05
N PHE A 165 -15.07 51.18 5.15
CA PHE A 165 -14.84 51.69 3.79
C PHE A 165 -16.08 51.61 2.89
N LYS A 166 -16.98 50.64 3.11
CA LYS A 166 -18.25 50.50 2.38
C LYS A 166 -19.30 51.52 2.81
N SER A 167 -19.22 52.02 4.06
CA SER A 167 -20.15 53.01 4.62
C SER A 167 -19.68 54.46 4.45
N ILE A 168 -18.40 54.70 4.16
CA ILE A 168 -17.91 56.00 3.68
C ILE A 168 -18.30 56.12 2.20
N GLY A 169 -19.49 56.67 1.96
CA GLY A 169 -20.00 56.96 0.62
C GLY A 169 -18.98 57.75 -0.19
N LEU A 170 -18.31 57.07 -1.12
CA LEU A 170 -17.40 57.65 -2.10
C LEU A 170 -18.22 58.58 -3.01
N ARG A 171 -18.39 59.83 -2.58
CA ARG A 171 -18.87 60.94 -3.39
C ARG A 171 -17.81 61.24 -4.45
N SER A 172 -17.82 60.47 -5.53
CA SER A 172 -16.89 60.62 -6.64
C SER A 172 -17.15 61.96 -7.35
N LYS A 173 -16.17 62.87 -7.28
CA LYS A 173 -16.15 64.05 -8.14
C LYS A 173 -15.96 63.58 -9.59
N LYS A 174 -16.99 63.78 -10.40
CA LYS A 174 -17.07 63.54 -11.85
C LYS A 174 -15.86 64.16 -12.58
N MET A 175 -14.92 63.33 -13.01
CA MET A 175 -13.83 63.74 -13.91
C MET A 175 -14.38 63.75 -15.34
N ARG A 176 -14.48 64.93 -15.92
CA ARG A 176 -15.00 65.24 -17.26
C ARG A 176 -14.00 64.75 -18.32
N ARG A 177 -14.38 63.76 -19.13
CA ARG A 177 -13.82 63.52 -20.46
C ARG A 177 -14.95 63.40 -21.48
N GLU A 178 -14.65 63.86 -22.67
CA GLU A 178 -15.53 64.46 -23.65
C GLU A 178 -16.43 63.47 -24.42
N SER A 179 -17.58 64.02 -24.80
CA SER A 179 -18.57 63.63 -25.82
C SER A 179 -17.92 63.26 -27.17
N ALA A 180 -18.49 62.39 -28.03
CA ALA A 180 -19.82 62.48 -28.66
C ALA A 180 -20.10 61.21 -29.55
N PRO A 181 -21.15 61.15 -30.40
CA PRO A 181 -22.58 61.03 -30.08
C PRO A 181 -23.29 59.89 -30.90
N GLU A 182 -24.46 59.42 -30.46
CA GLU A 182 -25.77 59.29 -31.18
C GLU A 182 -26.34 57.91 -30.79
N SER A 183 -27.63 57.65 -30.57
CA SER A 183 -28.87 58.29 -31.00
C SER A 183 -30.00 58.05 -29.98
N SER A 184 -30.83 59.08 -29.77
CA SER A 184 -32.27 59.09 -29.40
C SER A 184 -32.94 57.74 -29.08
N THR A 185 -33.70 57.60 -27.99
CA THR A 185 -35.07 58.16 -27.86
C THR A 185 -35.59 58.00 -26.41
N ASN A 186 -36.34 59.02 -25.95
CA ASN A 186 -37.08 59.14 -24.67
C ASN A 186 -38.16 58.01 -24.52
N HIS A 187 -38.72 57.59 -23.39
CA HIS A 187 -39.32 58.30 -22.26
C HIS A 187 -39.63 57.31 -21.10
N ASN A 188 -39.47 57.81 -19.87
CA ASN A 188 -40.31 57.70 -18.67
C ASN A 188 -40.58 56.36 -17.94
N GLU A 189 -40.52 56.51 -16.62
CA GLU A 189 -40.87 55.63 -15.50
C GLU A 189 -42.29 55.04 -15.59
N GLU A 190 -42.48 53.78 -15.21
CA GLU A 190 -43.26 53.37 -14.02
C GLU A 190 -43.42 51.84 -13.92
N VAL A 191 -43.24 51.35 -12.68
CA VAL A 191 -44.09 50.42 -11.93
C VAL A 191 -44.35 48.99 -12.47
N VAL A 192 -43.99 48.06 -11.59
CA VAL A 192 -44.23 46.61 -11.55
C VAL A 192 -45.73 46.26 -11.53
N SER A 193 -46.19 45.25 -12.28
CA SER A 193 -46.97 44.11 -11.75
C SER A 193 -47.34 43.06 -12.82
N PHE A 194 -47.42 41.82 -12.35
CA PHE A 194 -47.69 40.55 -13.03
C PHE A 194 -49.16 40.36 -13.42
N SER A 195 -49.41 39.87 -14.64
CA SER A 195 -50.29 38.74 -14.94
C SER A 195 -50.44 38.60 -16.45
N ASP A 196 -49.91 37.51 -17.03
CA ASP A 196 -50.51 36.71 -18.10
C ASP A 196 -49.49 35.65 -18.55
N LEU A 197 -49.59 34.46 -17.94
CA LEU A 197 -49.01 33.23 -18.45
C LEU A 197 -49.80 32.80 -19.69
N ASP A 198 -49.11 32.48 -20.78
CA ASP A 198 -49.14 31.13 -21.36
C ASP A 198 -48.32 31.08 -22.66
N LYS A 199 -47.49 30.03 -22.79
CA LYS A 199 -46.54 29.68 -23.88
C LYS A 199 -45.08 30.11 -23.70
N SER A 200 -44.37 29.50 -22.75
CA SER A 200 -42.91 29.33 -22.88
C SER A 200 -42.31 28.13 -22.14
N ASN A 201 -43.13 27.16 -21.71
CA ASN A 201 -42.65 26.08 -20.83
C ASN A 201 -41.90 24.94 -21.55
N ASP A 202 -42.04 24.78 -22.87
CA ASP A 202 -41.40 23.65 -23.60
C ASP A 202 -39.91 23.88 -23.92
N ILE A 203 -39.48 25.13 -24.13
CA ILE A 203 -38.09 25.42 -24.53
C ILE A 203 -37.13 25.28 -23.33
N SER A 204 -37.63 25.55 -22.12
CA SER A 204 -36.80 25.54 -20.90
C SER A 204 -36.61 24.13 -20.31
N GLN A 205 -37.52 23.19 -20.60
CA GLN A 205 -37.38 21.79 -20.19
C GLN A 205 -36.43 21.03 -21.13
N ALA A 206 -36.55 21.22 -22.45
CA ALA A 206 -35.67 20.57 -23.43
C ALA A 206 -34.17 20.91 -23.21
N VAL A 207 -33.85 22.17 -22.88
CA VAL A 207 -32.47 22.61 -22.59
C VAL A 207 -31.97 22.10 -21.22
N ARG A 208 -32.88 21.89 -20.25
CA ARG A 208 -32.53 21.30 -18.95
C ARG A 208 -32.26 19.80 -19.08
N ASP A 209 -33.06 19.10 -19.87
CA ASP A 209 -32.94 17.66 -20.06
C ASP A 209 -31.71 17.30 -20.91
N GLU A 210 -31.34 18.13 -21.89
CA GLU A 210 -30.09 17.93 -22.66
C GLU A 210 -28.83 18.14 -21.80
N LYS A 211 -28.84 19.12 -20.88
CA LYS A 211 -27.72 19.30 -19.93
C LYS A 211 -27.65 18.16 -18.92
N ARG A 212 -28.80 17.69 -18.44
CA ARG A 212 -28.88 16.57 -17.48
C ARG A 212 -28.43 15.24 -18.10
N ALA A 213 -28.76 15.01 -19.37
CA ALA A 213 -28.30 13.83 -20.12
C ALA A 213 -26.78 13.85 -20.38
N LYS A 214 -26.20 15.02 -20.67
CA LYS A 214 -24.74 15.17 -20.82
C LYS A 214 -24.01 14.94 -19.49
N ASP A 215 -24.56 15.41 -18.38
CA ASP A 215 -23.98 15.20 -17.05
C ASP A 215 -24.10 13.73 -16.61
N GLU A 216 -25.22 13.06 -16.91
CA GLU A 216 -25.38 11.61 -16.65
C GLU A 216 -24.46 10.75 -17.52
N GLU A 217 -24.25 11.11 -18.80
CA GLU A 217 -23.32 10.38 -19.66
C GLU A 217 -21.87 10.54 -19.18
N GLN A 218 -21.47 11.73 -18.72
CA GLN A 218 -20.15 11.95 -18.10
C GLN A 218 -20.00 11.18 -16.78
N LEU A 219 -21.05 11.12 -15.95
CA LEU A 219 -21.05 10.33 -14.72
C LEU A 219 -20.98 8.82 -14.99
N MET A 220 -21.62 8.35 -16.06
CA MET A 220 -21.57 6.94 -16.48
C MET A 220 -20.18 6.57 -17.04
N ARG A 221 -19.50 7.50 -17.73
CA ARG A 221 -18.09 7.32 -18.15
C ARG A 221 -17.16 7.25 -16.94
N LEU A 222 -17.27 8.20 -16.00
CA LEU A 222 -16.46 8.19 -14.76
C LEU A 222 -16.69 6.94 -13.90
N ARG A 223 -17.92 6.42 -13.83
CA ARG A 223 -18.21 5.15 -13.15
C ARG A 223 -17.65 3.94 -13.88
N LYS A 224 -17.59 3.97 -15.20
CA LYS A 224 -16.99 2.90 -16.01
C LYS A 224 -15.47 2.89 -15.84
N ASP A 225 -14.84 4.06 -15.86
CA ASP A 225 -13.40 4.22 -15.68
C ASP A 225 -12.96 3.84 -14.25
N ALA A 226 -13.75 4.21 -13.23
CA ALA A 226 -13.52 3.80 -11.85
C ALA A 226 -13.73 2.28 -11.65
N LYS A 227 -14.61 1.65 -12.43
CA LYS A 227 -14.84 0.21 -12.36
C LYS A 227 -13.78 -0.59 -13.12
N SER A 228 -13.23 -0.07 -14.22
CA SER A 228 -12.05 -0.66 -14.86
C SER A 228 -10.80 -0.56 -13.98
N LEU A 229 -10.61 0.57 -13.29
CA LEU A 229 -9.53 0.73 -12.29
C LEU A 229 -9.67 -0.25 -11.11
N ALA A 230 -10.90 -0.53 -10.66
CA ALA A 230 -11.15 -1.49 -9.58
C ALA A 230 -11.13 -2.97 -10.02
N GLU A 231 -11.18 -3.26 -11.33
CA GLU A 231 -11.04 -4.61 -11.88
C GLU A 231 -9.56 -4.94 -12.22
N GLU A 232 -8.71 -3.93 -12.48
CA GLU A 232 -7.24 -4.10 -12.57
C GLU A 232 -6.56 -4.31 -11.20
N ASP A 233 -7.12 -3.76 -10.12
CA ASP A 233 -6.57 -3.83 -8.75
C ASP A 233 -6.72 -5.21 -8.05
N LYS A 234 -7.21 -6.24 -8.75
CA LYS A 234 -7.40 -7.59 -8.16
C LYS A 234 -6.41 -8.66 -8.63
N ASP A 235 -5.52 -8.35 -9.58
CA ASP A 235 -4.58 -9.33 -10.14
C ASP A 235 -3.14 -8.80 -10.34
N SER A 236 -2.74 -7.70 -9.69
CA SER A 236 -1.34 -7.26 -9.68
C SER A 236 -0.72 -7.40 -8.29
N ASP A 237 0.06 -8.47 -8.14
CA ASP A 237 1.21 -8.45 -7.24
C ASP A 237 2.01 -7.16 -7.47
N GLU A 238 2.47 -6.58 -6.36
CA GLU A 238 3.28 -5.37 -6.22
C GLU A 238 4.43 -5.28 -7.25
N VAL A 239 4.12 -4.80 -8.46
CA VAL A 239 5.10 -4.37 -9.47
C VAL A 239 5.31 -2.87 -9.26
N ASN A 240 6.60 -2.47 -9.24
CA ASN A 240 7.09 -1.09 -9.13
C ASN A 240 6.29 -0.12 -10.03
N THR A 241 5.27 0.52 -9.46
CA THR A 241 4.49 1.57 -10.15
C THR A 241 5.36 2.75 -10.57
N VAL A 242 6.52 2.94 -9.92
CA VAL A 242 7.50 3.97 -10.28
C VAL A 242 8.18 3.67 -11.60
N ASP A 243 8.54 2.41 -11.88
CA ASP A 243 9.19 2.03 -13.15
C ASP A 243 8.21 2.15 -14.32
N GLU A 244 6.93 1.84 -14.10
CA GLU A 244 5.89 1.96 -15.12
C GLU A 244 5.54 3.44 -15.42
N ILE A 245 5.60 4.33 -14.41
CA ILE A 245 5.42 5.77 -14.58
C ILE A 245 6.65 6.42 -15.25
N MET A 246 7.86 5.89 -15.04
CA MET A 246 9.09 6.41 -15.65
C MET A 246 9.14 6.19 -17.18
N ASP A 247 8.41 5.20 -17.68
CA ASP A 247 8.34 4.85 -19.11
C ASP A 247 7.10 5.45 -19.82
N ASP A 248 6.25 6.21 -19.12
CA ASP A 248 5.12 6.92 -19.74
C ASP A 248 5.58 8.21 -20.43
N ASP A 249 5.64 8.17 -21.76
CA ASP A 249 5.99 9.31 -22.64
C ASP A 249 5.07 10.54 -22.45
N ASN A 250 3.90 10.39 -21.81
CA ASN A 250 2.99 11.51 -21.56
C ASN A 250 3.32 12.31 -20.28
N ILE A 251 4.23 11.82 -19.43
CA ILE A 251 4.58 12.47 -18.17
C ILE A 251 5.94 13.17 -18.34
N SER A 252 5.96 14.47 -18.08
CA SER A 252 7.20 15.25 -18.03
C SER A 252 8.13 14.67 -16.96
N GLN A 253 9.23 14.06 -17.40
CA GLN A 253 10.21 13.43 -16.51
C GLN A 253 10.84 14.45 -15.54
N ILE A 254 10.88 15.73 -15.92
CA ILE A 254 11.31 16.83 -15.06
C ILE A 254 10.32 17.10 -13.93
N ASP A 255 9.01 17.10 -14.23
CA ASP A 255 7.98 17.31 -13.21
C ASP A 255 7.88 16.12 -12.26
N LEU A 256 8.07 14.90 -12.78
CA LEU A 256 8.23 13.70 -11.97
C LEU A 256 9.43 13.81 -11.02
N ALA A 257 10.59 14.28 -11.50
CA ALA A 257 11.75 14.53 -10.66
C ALA A 257 11.47 15.57 -9.57
N ARG A 258 10.73 16.65 -9.87
CA ARG A 258 10.31 17.64 -8.86
C ARG A 258 9.37 17.04 -7.82
N ALA A 259 8.43 16.18 -8.23
CA ALA A 259 7.53 15.48 -7.32
C ALA A 259 8.28 14.52 -6.38
N LEU A 260 9.27 13.78 -6.91
CA LEU A 260 10.12 12.90 -6.10
C LEU A 260 10.95 13.67 -5.07
N ILE A 261 11.51 14.83 -5.45
CA ILE A 261 12.19 15.74 -4.51
C ILE A 261 11.21 16.23 -3.42
N ALA A 262 10.00 16.64 -3.80
CA ALA A 262 8.98 17.09 -2.85
C ALA A 262 8.50 15.99 -1.90
N SER A 263 8.49 14.73 -2.36
CA SER A 263 8.17 13.53 -1.57
C SER A 263 9.35 13.02 -0.71
N ASN A 264 10.48 13.74 -0.68
CA ASN A 264 11.70 13.36 0.05
C ASN A 264 12.33 12.02 -0.44
N ASP A 265 12.07 11.64 -1.69
CA ASP A 265 12.69 10.49 -2.36
C ASP A 265 13.83 10.95 -3.28
N VAL A 266 14.90 11.41 -2.63
CA VAL A 266 16.01 12.11 -3.28
C VAL A 266 16.87 11.18 -4.14
N ASP A 267 17.01 9.92 -3.74
CA ASP A 267 17.85 8.94 -4.44
C ASP A 267 17.25 8.59 -5.81
N ASN A 268 15.93 8.31 -5.86
CA ASN A 268 15.22 8.05 -7.10
C ASN A 268 15.13 9.29 -8.00
N ALA A 269 14.91 10.48 -7.40
CA ALA A 269 14.97 11.75 -8.14
C ALA A 269 16.36 11.97 -8.78
N ARG A 270 17.44 11.64 -8.07
CA ARG A 270 18.80 11.82 -8.55
C ARG A 270 19.12 10.91 -9.74
N ASP A 271 18.67 9.67 -9.70
CA ASP A 271 18.91 8.72 -10.78
C ASP A 271 18.04 9.03 -12.01
N LEU A 272 16.80 9.48 -11.81
CA LEU A 272 15.95 10.01 -12.89
C LEU A 272 16.60 11.25 -13.55
N LEU A 273 17.10 12.20 -12.76
CA LEU A 273 17.77 13.40 -13.29
C LEU A 273 19.05 13.06 -14.07
N LYS A 274 19.84 12.07 -13.63
CA LYS A 274 21.00 11.59 -14.42
C LYS A 274 20.54 11.03 -15.77
N ARG A 275 19.47 10.22 -15.78
CA ARG A 275 18.89 9.66 -17.01
C ARG A 275 18.46 10.78 -17.96
N ILE A 276 17.74 11.79 -17.48
CA ILE A 276 17.32 12.95 -18.28
C ILE A 276 18.53 13.73 -18.83
N VAL A 277 19.60 13.88 -18.05
CA VAL A 277 20.84 14.54 -18.51
C VAL A 277 21.51 13.77 -19.66
N GLU A 278 21.34 12.46 -19.73
CA GLU A 278 21.91 11.60 -20.77
C GLU A 278 20.99 11.53 -22.01
N THR A 279 19.69 11.33 -21.82
CA THR A 279 18.74 10.99 -22.91
C THR A 279 17.79 12.11 -23.31
N GLY A 280 17.63 13.16 -22.50
CA GLY A 280 16.63 14.21 -22.70
C GLY A 280 16.94 15.24 -23.80
N SER A 281 15.98 16.12 -24.07
CA SER A 281 16.13 17.31 -24.92
C SER A 281 17.16 18.29 -24.32
N GLU A 282 17.69 19.21 -25.11
CA GLU A 282 18.70 20.18 -24.63
C GLU A 282 18.15 21.10 -23.53
N ASP A 283 16.87 21.46 -23.61
CA ASP A 283 16.17 22.24 -22.58
C ASP A 283 15.98 21.41 -21.29
N ASP A 284 15.53 20.15 -21.41
CA ASP A 284 15.36 19.24 -20.27
C ASP A 284 16.70 18.93 -19.59
N LYS A 285 17.78 18.82 -20.36
CA LYS A 285 19.14 18.65 -19.84
C LYS A 285 19.59 19.86 -19.04
N HIS A 286 19.21 21.07 -19.46
CA HIS A 286 19.54 22.29 -18.73
C HIS A 286 18.77 22.34 -17.40
N GLU A 287 17.47 22.08 -17.43
CA GLU A 287 16.64 22.05 -16.22
C GLU A 287 17.04 20.93 -15.25
N ALA A 288 17.33 19.73 -15.77
CA ALA A 288 17.77 18.61 -14.95
C ALA A 288 19.09 18.90 -14.23
N ARG A 289 20.04 19.59 -14.89
CA ARG A 289 21.31 20.01 -14.24
C ARG A 289 21.07 21.04 -13.13
N LEU A 290 20.17 21.99 -13.34
CA LEU A 290 19.82 22.98 -12.32
C LEU A 290 19.17 22.31 -11.10
N LEU A 291 18.22 21.41 -11.33
CA LEU A 291 17.57 20.64 -10.27
C LEU A 291 18.56 19.74 -9.53
N PHE A 292 19.43 19.04 -10.26
CA PHE A 292 20.48 18.20 -9.67
C PHE A 292 21.41 18.97 -8.74
N MET A 293 21.67 20.24 -9.03
CA MET A 293 22.51 21.11 -8.21
C MET A 293 21.77 21.68 -6.98
N GLN A 294 20.44 21.71 -7.00
CA GLN A 294 19.59 22.15 -5.88
C GLN A 294 19.30 21.03 -4.88
N ILE A 295 19.45 19.78 -5.29
CA ILE A 295 19.36 18.61 -4.43
C ILE A 295 20.59 18.58 -3.49
N LYS A 296 20.35 18.55 -2.17
CA LYS A 296 21.38 18.47 -1.13
C LYS A 296 21.56 17.06 -0.61
#